data_AF-A0A1B9GCA7-F1
#
_entry.id   AF-A0A1B9GCA7-F1
#
_cell.length_a   1.000
_cell.length_b   1.000
_cell.length_c   1.000
_cell.angle_alpha   90.00
_cell.angle_beta   90.00
_cell.angle_gamma   90.00
#
_symmetry.space_group_name_H-M   'P 1'
#
loop_
_entity.id
_entity.type
_entity.pdbx_description
1 polymer ?
#
loop_
_entity_poly.entity_id
_entity_poly.type
_entity_poly.pdbx_seq_one_letter_code
_entity_poly.pdbx_strand_id
1 'polypeptide(L)'
;MTSIARRLLSTSSITRSTSAAFEPTLPLDPTSPVHFKHLPRVLQRRIAKRISSLEISSEDGSLPSKINIPNPFLVQRMNRRSAESDLTGEARYNWKKPAISNRRQKQLLQFYPSIDLPLSTKSPRPSSSSGSESAELSEIVGVSRPVKFNEKITINWTGQLPYKAQEKEVDEGVKSLYTGRKVMFKGHKDERNRTQKLADRQARLDGMEKRIRDWRQGRNDEKIRNRPSLPF
;
A
#
# COMPACT_ATOMS: atom_id res chain seq x y z
N MET A 1 -30.71 -37.69 -11.44
CA MET A 1 -30.13 -37.62 -10.08
C MET A 1 -28.68 -37.19 -10.21
N THR A 2 -28.38 -35.90 -10.03
CA THR A 2 -27.03 -35.33 -10.20
C THR A 2 -26.33 -35.22 -8.86
N SER A 3 -25.25 -35.99 -8.69
CA SER A 3 -24.42 -36.03 -7.48
C SER A 3 -23.55 -34.77 -7.38
N ILE A 4 -23.82 -33.94 -6.38
CA ILE A 4 -23.00 -32.78 -6.01
C ILE A 4 -21.86 -33.27 -5.12
N ALA A 5 -20.67 -33.43 -5.70
CA ALA A 5 -19.46 -33.73 -4.94
C ALA A 5 -18.99 -32.47 -4.19
N ARG A 6 -19.23 -32.42 -2.88
CA ARG A 6 -18.67 -31.38 -1.99
C ARG A 6 -17.18 -31.66 -1.78
N ARG A 7 -16.31 -30.83 -2.35
CA ARG A 7 -14.88 -30.79 -2.00
C ARG A 7 -14.75 -30.32 -0.54
N LEU A 8 -14.41 -31.25 0.35
CA LEU A 8 -13.94 -30.94 1.69
C LEU A 8 -12.59 -30.22 1.58
N LEU A 9 -12.57 -28.94 1.95
CA LEU A 9 -11.35 -28.17 2.14
C LEU A 9 -10.64 -28.74 3.38
N SER A 10 -9.63 -29.58 3.14
CA SER A 10 -8.71 -30.05 4.17
C SER A 10 -7.91 -28.87 4.70
N THR A 11 -8.27 -28.39 5.89
CA THR A 11 -7.52 -27.41 6.68
C THR A 11 -6.42 -28.13 7.44
N SER A 12 -5.37 -28.57 6.75
CA SER A 12 -4.11 -28.95 7.40
C SER A 12 -3.36 -27.67 7.80
N SER A 13 -3.60 -27.23 9.03
CA SER A 13 -2.77 -26.29 9.77
C SER A 13 -1.39 -26.91 9.95
N ILE A 14 -0.48 -26.63 9.01
CA ILE A 14 0.94 -26.91 9.18
C ILE A 14 1.48 -25.93 10.22
N THR A 15 1.40 -26.30 11.50
CA THR A 15 2.23 -25.73 12.56
C THR A 15 3.64 -26.27 12.36
N ARG A 16 4.41 -25.62 11.48
CA ARG A 16 5.84 -25.91 11.36
C ARG A 16 6.54 -25.28 12.56
N SER A 17 6.69 -26.08 13.62
CA SER A 17 7.59 -25.79 14.73
C SER A 17 9.02 -25.73 14.20
N THR A 18 9.48 -24.55 13.80
CA THR A 18 10.91 -24.26 13.60
C THR A 18 11.38 -23.34 14.72
N SER A 19 11.37 -23.88 15.94
CA SER A 19 12.07 -23.30 17.10
C SER A 19 13.46 -23.91 17.30
N ALA A 20 13.88 -24.85 16.44
CA ALA A 20 15.23 -25.39 16.46
C ALA A 20 16.17 -24.45 15.68
N ALA A 21 17.16 -23.89 16.39
CA ALA A 21 18.34 -23.16 15.90
C ALA A 21 18.24 -21.63 15.72
N PHE A 22 17.45 -20.93 16.54
CA PHE A 22 17.86 -19.57 16.93
C PHE A 22 18.70 -19.69 18.19
N GLU A 23 20.00 -19.95 18.04
CA GLU A 23 20.91 -19.55 19.11
C GLU A 23 20.78 -18.03 19.27
N PRO A 24 20.67 -17.52 20.52
CA PRO A 24 20.72 -16.10 20.79
C PRO A 24 22.18 -15.65 20.59
N THR A 25 22.57 -15.49 19.33
CA THR A 25 23.88 -14.94 18.99
C THR A 25 23.94 -13.51 19.52
N LEU A 26 25.04 -13.28 20.25
CA LEU A 26 25.63 -12.01 20.70
C LEU A 26 25.19 -10.79 19.89
N PRO A 27 25.21 -9.57 20.49
CA PRO A 27 24.82 -8.32 19.82
C PRO A 27 25.39 -8.29 18.41
N LEU A 28 24.47 -8.50 17.46
CA LEU A 28 24.76 -8.76 16.08
C LEU A 28 25.46 -7.49 15.58
N ASP A 29 26.78 -7.54 15.36
CA ASP A 29 27.56 -6.44 14.80
C ASP A 29 27.12 -6.17 13.35
N PRO A 30 26.59 -4.97 13.01
CA PRO A 30 26.14 -4.62 11.66
C PRO A 30 27.22 -4.76 10.59
N THR A 31 28.50 -4.72 10.97
CA THR A 31 29.63 -4.79 10.05
C THR A 31 30.00 -6.22 9.67
N SER A 32 29.58 -7.21 10.48
CA SER A 32 29.91 -8.61 10.26
C SER A 32 29.04 -9.25 9.15
N PRO A 33 29.63 -9.97 8.19
CA PRO A 33 28.88 -10.58 7.10
C PRO A 33 28.07 -11.80 7.56
N VAL A 34 26.83 -11.91 7.08
CA VAL A 34 25.94 -13.05 7.37
C VAL A 34 26.26 -14.22 6.45
N HIS A 35 26.44 -15.40 7.02
CA HIS A 35 26.67 -16.60 6.21
C HIS A 35 25.42 -17.00 5.41
N PHE A 36 25.59 -17.31 4.12
CA PHE A 36 24.50 -17.64 3.18
C PHE A 36 23.52 -18.70 3.69
N LYS A 37 24.00 -19.68 4.45
CA LYS A 37 23.19 -20.75 5.03
C LYS A 37 22.14 -20.26 6.04
N HIS A 38 22.35 -19.12 6.69
CA HIS A 38 21.41 -18.54 7.66
C HIS A 38 20.31 -17.70 7.01
N LEU A 39 20.43 -17.39 5.71
CA LEU A 39 19.40 -16.64 5.01
C LEU A 39 18.15 -17.48 4.71
N PRO A 40 16.97 -16.85 4.60
CA PRO A 40 15.77 -17.50 4.10
C PRO A 40 16.00 -18.19 2.75
N ARG A 41 15.45 -19.41 2.58
CA ARG A 41 15.58 -20.23 1.36
C ARG A 41 15.21 -19.47 0.06
N VAL A 42 14.29 -18.52 0.14
CA VAL A 42 13.90 -17.69 -1.02
C VAL A 42 15.04 -16.79 -1.49
N LEU A 43 15.80 -16.21 -0.55
CA LEU A 43 16.98 -15.40 -0.85
C LEU A 43 18.15 -16.28 -1.29
N GLN A 44 18.33 -17.44 -0.66
CA GLN A 44 19.34 -18.41 -1.07
C GLN A 44 19.20 -18.81 -2.55
N ARG A 45 17.99 -19.18 -2.98
CA ARG A 45 17.70 -19.53 -4.39
C ARG A 45 17.97 -18.37 -5.34
N ARG A 46 17.70 -17.13 -4.92
CA ARG A 46 17.93 -15.92 -5.71
C ARG A 46 19.41 -15.67 -5.94
N ILE A 47 20.19 -15.75 -4.86
CA ILE A 47 21.64 -15.63 -4.89
C ILE A 47 22.24 -16.72 -5.80
N ALA A 48 21.88 -17.98 -5.57
CA ALA A 48 22.37 -19.11 -6.37
C ALA A 48 22.08 -18.92 -7.87
N LYS A 49 20.84 -18.52 -8.22
CA LYS A 49 20.47 -18.21 -9.61
C LYS A 49 21.29 -17.07 -10.22
N ARG A 50 21.67 -16.07 -9.41
CA ARG A 50 22.47 -14.95 -9.89
C ARG A 50 23.93 -15.35 -10.08
N ILE A 51 24.49 -16.11 -9.15
CA ILE A 51 25.85 -16.64 -9.24
C ILE A 51 25.97 -17.52 -10.48
N SER A 52 25.06 -18.47 -10.68
CA SER A 52 25.08 -19.33 -11.87
C SER A 52 24.98 -18.52 -13.18
N SER A 53 24.21 -17.43 -13.19
CA SER A 53 24.15 -16.56 -14.37
C SER A 53 25.45 -15.79 -14.63
N LEU A 54 26.21 -15.48 -13.57
CA LEU A 54 27.48 -14.79 -13.68
C LEU A 54 28.57 -15.75 -14.15
N GLU A 55 28.61 -16.97 -13.61
CA GLU A 55 29.52 -18.04 -14.04
C GLU A 55 29.38 -18.33 -15.55
N ILE A 56 28.14 -18.39 -16.05
CA ILE A 56 27.88 -18.60 -17.49
C ILE A 56 28.34 -17.41 -18.34
N SER A 57 28.30 -16.19 -17.80
CA SER A 57 28.68 -14.98 -18.54
C SER A 57 30.16 -14.62 -18.45
N SER A 58 30.88 -15.15 -17.46
CA SER A 58 32.30 -14.89 -17.27
C SER A 58 33.11 -15.83 -18.16
N GLU A 59 33.83 -15.27 -19.13
CA GLU A 59 34.69 -16.04 -20.04
C GLU A 59 35.80 -16.81 -19.31
N ASP A 60 36.32 -16.25 -18.21
CA ASP A 60 37.39 -16.87 -17.41
C ASP A 60 36.89 -17.89 -16.37
N GLY A 61 35.56 -18.07 -16.23
CA GLY A 61 34.94 -18.91 -15.19
C GLY A 61 35.21 -18.46 -13.74
N SER A 62 35.94 -17.34 -13.55
CA SER A 62 36.31 -16.82 -12.24
C SER A 62 35.28 -15.82 -11.74
N LEU A 63 34.77 -16.05 -10.53
CA LEU A 63 33.82 -15.15 -9.87
C LEU A 63 34.56 -14.01 -9.16
N PRO A 64 34.06 -12.75 -9.27
CA PRO A 64 34.65 -11.64 -8.54
C PRO A 64 34.42 -11.80 -7.03
N SER A 65 35.40 -11.37 -6.22
CA SER A 65 35.33 -11.45 -4.75
C SER A 65 34.16 -10.66 -4.14
N LYS A 66 33.68 -9.63 -4.83
CA LYS A 66 32.54 -8.81 -4.44
C LYS A 66 31.48 -8.84 -5.53
N ILE A 67 30.27 -9.30 -5.20
CA ILE A 67 29.15 -9.40 -6.14
C ILE A 67 28.02 -8.48 -5.67
N ASN A 68 27.57 -7.61 -6.57
CA ASN A 68 26.45 -6.72 -6.33
C ASN A 68 25.16 -7.34 -6.88
N ILE A 69 24.23 -7.72 -6.00
CA ILE A 69 22.95 -8.31 -6.37
C ILE A 69 21.82 -7.32 -6.10
N PRO A 70 20.92 -7.08 -7.06
CA PRO A 70 19.89 -6.08 -6.89
C PRO A 70 18.81 -6.57 -5.89
N ASN A 71 18.45 -5.70 -4.95
CA ASN A 71 17.62 -6.03 -3.80
C ASN A 71 16.24 -6.56 -4.23
N PRO A 72 15.86 -7.78 -3.79
CA PRO A 72 14.61 -8.40 -4.22
C PRO A 72 13.34 -7.80 -3.59
N PHE A 73 13.48 -6.95 -2.57
CA PHE A 73 12.37 -6.31 -1.88
C PHE A 73 11.96 -4.97 -2.47
N LEU A 74 12.85 -4.35 -3.24
CA LEU A 74 12.66 -3.02 -3.79
C LEU A 74 12.18 -3.06 -5.23
N VAL A 75 11.44 -2.01 -5.61
CA VAL A 75 11.11 -1.74 -7.00
C VAL A 75 12.38 -1.26 -7.68
N GLN A 76 12.71 -1.84 -8.84
CA GLN A 76 13.93 -1.50 -9.57
C GLN A 76 13.57 -0.72 -10.83
N ARG A 77 14.28 0.38 -11.09
CA ARG A 77 14.19 1.11 -12.35
C ARG A 77 14.96 0.31 -13.41
N MET A 78 14.28 -0.10 -14.47
CA MET A 78 14.88 -0.73 -15.64
C MET A 78 15.15 0.30 -16.74
N ASN A 79 15.56 -0.19 -17.91
CA ASN A 79 15.86 0.59 -19.10
C ASN A 79 14.78 1.65 -19.39
N ARG A 80 15.25 2.79 -19.90
CA ARG A 80 14.41 3.89 -20.39
C ARG A 80 13.46 3.33 -21.45
N ARG A 81 12.19 3.74 -21.42
CA ARG A 81 11.28 3.44 -22.53
C ARG A 81 11.75 4.22 -23.74
N SER A 82 11.89 3.54 -24.88
CA SER A 82 12.39 4.12 -26.13
C SER A 82 11.46 5.22 -26.67
N ALA A 83 10.19 5.22 -26.29
CA ALA A 83 9.26 6.31 -26.57
C ALA A 83 9.38 7.36 -25.44
N GLU A 84 10.10 8.43 -25.72
CA GLU A 84 9.97 9.67 -24.96
C GLU A 84 8.49 10.12 -25.01
N SER A 85 8.00 10.72 -23.94
CA SER A 85 6.64 11.23 -23.94
C SER A 85 6.63 12.51 -24.77
N ASP A 86 6.15 12.46 -26.02
CA ASP A 86 6.04 13.62 -26.91
C ASP A 86 5.31 14.80 -26.24
N LEU A 87 4.45 14.51 -25.27
CA LEU A 87 3.67 15.51 -24.53
C LEU A 87 4.43 16.22 -23.39
N THR A 88 5.56 15.70 -22.92
CA THR A 88 6.20 16.18 -21.67
C THR A 88 7.72 16.25 -21.75
N GLY A 89 8.36 15.60 -22.74
CA GLY A 89 9.82 15.54 -22.86
C GLY A 89 10.54 14.75 -21.75
N GLU A 90 9.82 14.33 -20.70
CA GLU A 90 10.41 13.59 -19.59
C GLU A 90 10.72 12.13 -19.94
N ALA A 91 11.90 11.69 -19.53
CA ALA A 91 12.33 10.31 -19.64
C ALA A 91 11.42 9.38 -18.82
N ARG A 92 10.64 8.52 -19.49
CA ARG A 92 9.84 7.47 -18.84
C ARG A 92 10.65 6.19 -18.68
N TYR A 93 10.51 5.53 -17.53
CA TYR A 93 11.24 4.29 -17.22
C TYR A 93 10.28 3.14 -16.95
N ASN A 94 10.74 1.93 -17.24
CA ASN A 94 10.06 0.71 -16.81
C ASN A 94 10.41 0.40 -15.36
N TRP A 95 9.40 0.31 -14.51
CA TRP A 95 9.57 -0.09 -13.11
C TRP A 95 9.32 -1.59 -12.97
N LYS A 96 10.35 -2.31 -12.55
CA LYS A 96 10.25 -3.74 -12.23
C LYS A 96 9.69 -3.89 -10.83
N LYS A 97 8.59 -4.62 -10.72
CA LYS A 97 7.99 -5.02 -9.44
C LYS A 97 9.01 -5.76 -8.56
N PRO A 98 8.92 -5.64 -7.24
CA PRO A 98 9.81 -6.34 -6.35
C PRO A 98 9.67 -7.84 -6.57
N ALA A 99 10.83 -8.48 -6.51
CA ALA A 99 11.01 -9.89 -6.77
C ALA A 99 10.35 -10.79 -5.71
N ILE A 100 10.20 -10.28 -4.50
CA ILE A 100 9.48 -10.89 -3.38
C ILE A 100 8.33 -9.95 -3.01
N SER A 101 7.11 -10.48 -2.94
CA SER A 101 5.91 -9.68 -2.70
C SER A 101 5.90 -9.08 -1.30
N ASN A 102 5.22 -7.93 -1.13
CA ASN A 102 5.13 -7.22 0.15
C ASN A 102 4.62 -8.11 1.29
N ARG A 103 3.65 -8.98 1.02
CA ARG A 103 3.14 -9.95 2.02
C ARG A 103 4.25 -10.90 2.49
N ARG A 104 5.04 -11.44 1.55
CA ARG A 104 6.15 -12.34 1.85
C ARG A 104 7.30 -11.62 2.56
N GLN A 105 7.57 -10.36 2.21
CA GLN A 105 8.55 -9.52 2.92
C GLN A 105 8.16 -9.36 4.38
N LYS A 106 6.89 -9.04 4.67
CA LYS A 106 6.38 -8.96 6.05
C LYS A 106 6.54 -10.29 6.79
N GLN A 107 6.22 -11.42 6.15
CA GLN A 107 6.42 -12.73 6.76
C GLN A 107 7.89 -12.99 7.07
N LEU A 108 8.82 -12.63 6.19
CA LEU A 108 10.26 -12.78 6.45
C LEU A 108 10.70 -11.93 7.65
N LEU A 109 10.24 -10.68 7.73
CA LEU A 109 10.55 -9.79 8.86
C LEU A 109 9.96 -10.27 10.20
N GLN A 110 8.96 -11.17 10.19
CA GLN A 110 8.44 -11.79 11.41
C GLN A 110 9.33 -12.92 11.94
N PHE A 111 10.07 -13.60 11.06
CA PHE A 111 10.85 -14.79 11.40
C PHE A 111 12.37 -14.56 11.41
N TYR A 112 12.84 -13.49 10.78
CA TYR A 112 14.26 -13.19 10.63
C TYR A 112 14.53 -11.74 11.05
N PRO A 113 15.69 -11.47 11.65
CA PRO A 113 16.04 -10.11 12.04
C PRO A 113 16.17 -9.22 10.79
N SER A 114 15.74 -7.97 10.91
CA SER A 114 15.70 -7.00 9.81
C SER A 114 17.08 -6.70 9.21
N ILE A 115 18.15 -6.91 9.99
CA ILE A 115 19.54 -6.63 9.62
C ILE A 115 20.16 -7.67 8.69
N ASP A 116 19.72 -8.94 8.79
CA ASP A 116 20.17 -10.05 7.93
C ASP A 116 19.42 -10.08 6.60
N LEU A 117 18.28 -9.40 6.55
CA LEU A 117 17.45 -9.31 5.36
C LEU A 117 17.89 -8.12 4.48
N PRO A 118 17.63 -8.21 3.16
CA PRO A 118 17.74 -7.04 2.28
C PRO A 118 16.86 -5.91 2.79
N LEU A 119 17.24 -4.68 2.47
CA LEU A 119 16.47 -3.49 2.85
C LEU A 119 15.03 -3.58 2.38
N SER A 120 14.09 -3.39 3.30
CA SER A 120 12.65 -3.40 3.02
C SER A 120 12.04 -2.06 3.38
N THR A 121 11.03 -1.65 2.61
CA THR A 121 10.12 -0.55 2.97
C THR A 121 9.25 -0.88 4.19
N LYS A 122 9.30 -2.12 4.69
CA LYS A 122 8.51 -2.63 5.81
C LYS A 122 9.35 -2.95 7.05
N SER A 123 10.67 -2.80 6.99
CA SER A 123 11.50 -2.95 8.18
C SER A 123 11.07 -1.90 9.21
N PRO A 124 10.93 -2.28 10.49
CA PRO A 124 10.69 -1.31 11.55
C PRO A 124 11.87 -0.35 11.55
N ARG A 125 11.61 0.92 11.21
CA ARG A 125 12.56 1.99 11.48
C ARG A 125 12.40 2.33 12.97
N PRO A 126 13.49 2.54 13.72
CA PRO A 126 13.37 3.18 15.02
C PRO A 126 12.73 4.53 14.73
N SER A 127 11.49 4.71 15.18
CA SER A 127 10.83 6.00 15.15
C SER A 127 11.74 6.97 15.89
N SER A 128 12.15 8.04 15.22
CA SER A 128 13.00 9.12 15.75
C SER A 128 12.35 9.93 16.89
N SER A 129 11.30 9.39 17.53
CA SER A 129 10.46 10.05 18.52
C SER A 129 10.90 9.88 19.98
N SER A 130 12.02 9.20 20.25
CA SER A 130 12.62 9.18 21.59
C SER A 130 13.98 9.87 21.56
N GLY A 131 14.02 11.14 21.97
CA GLY A 131 15.24 11.91 22.08
C GLY A 131 16.21 11.31 23.10
N SER A 132 17.35 10.82 22.63
CA SER A 132 18.64 10.88 23.33
C SER A 132 19.76 10.33 22.43
N GLU A 133 20.69 11.20 22.03
CA GLU A 133 22.14 10.94 21.84
C GLU A 133 22.64 9.70 21.07
N SER A 134 21.84 9.00 20.27
CA SER A 134 22.30 7.87 19.44
C SER A 134 22.21 8.15 17.94
N ALA A 135 22.66 9.33 17.50
CA ALA A 135 22.65 9.73 16.09
C ALA A 135 23.60 8.87 15.24
N GLU A 136 24.75 8.44 15.78
CA GLU A 136 25.73 7.64 15.01
C GLU A 136 25.27 6.19 14.74
N LEU A 137 24.39 5.63 15.59
CA LEU A 137 23.79 4.30 15.36
C LEU A 137 22.64 4.33 14.35
N SER A 138 22.06 5.51 14.08
CA SER A 138 20.94 5.66 13.15
C SER A 138 21.37 5.62 11.68
N GLU A 139 22.65 5.87 11.37
CA GLU A 139 23.20 5.74 10.02
C GLU A 139 23.31 4.26 9.57
N ILE A 140 23.32 3.34 10.53
CA ILE A 140 23.30 1.88 10.31
C ILE A 140 21.88 1.39 9.95
N VAL A 141 20.84 2.17 10.26
CA VAL A 141 19.42 1.86 10.01
C VAL A 141 19.11 2.08 8.53
N GLY A 142 19.54 1.13 7.71
CA GLY A 142 19.52 1.29 6.27
C GLY A 142 20.59 0.49 5.56
N VAL A 143 21.44 -0.23 6.30
CA VAL A 143 22.49 -1.06 5.73
C VAL A 143 22.15 -2.52 6.02
N SER A 144 21.69 -3.24 5.00
CA SER A 144 21.57 -4.71 5.09
C SER A 144 22.97 -5.30 5.14
N ARG A 145 23.19 -6.31 5.98
CA ARG A 145 24.50 -6.95 6.07
C ARG A 145 24.96 -7.55 4.75
N PRO A 146 26.27 -7.48 4.46
CA PRO A 146 26.83 -8.26 3.38
C PRO A 146 26.65 -9.75 3.65
N VAL A 147 26.41 -10.52 2.60
CA VAL A 147 26.19 -11.96 2.69
C VAL A 147 27.46 -12.68 2.25
N LYS A 148 28.04 -13.49 3.14
CA LYS A 148 29.17 -14.36 2.83
C LYS A 148 28.66 -15.64 2.16
N PHE A 149 28.96 -15.82 0.87
CA PHE A 149 28.57 -17.01 0.14
C PHE A 149 29.57 -18.15 0.36
N ASN A 150 30.84 -17.85 0.13
CA ASN A 150 32.01 -18.69 0.39
C ASN A 150 33.08 -17.83 1.09
N GLU A 151 34.22 -18.40 1.47
CA GLU A 151 35.31 -17.65 2.11
C GLU A 151 35.82 -16.46 1.28
N LYS A 152 35.73 -16.57 -0.05
CA LYS A 152 36.24 -15.58 -1.01
C LYS A 152 35.20 -14.60 -1.54
N ILE A 153 33.90 -14.92 -1.42
CA ILE A 153 32.84 -14.21 -2.13
C ILE A 153 31.88 -13.55 -1.14
N THR A 154 31.82 -12.23 -1.24
CA THR A 154 30.91 -11.39 -0.46
C THR A 154 29.87 -10.75 -1.38
N ILE A 155 28.61 -10.84 -0.98
CA ILE A 155 27.47 -10.35 -1.75
C ILE A 155 26.88 -9.13 -1.07
N ASN A 156 26.73 -8.05 -1.84
CA ASN A 156 26.09 -6.82 -1.38
C ASN A 156 24.74 -6.64 -2.08
N TRP A 157 23.72 -6.29 -1.31
CA TRP A 157 22.42 -5.92 -1.86
C TRP A 157 22.47 -4.49 -2.38
N THR A 158 22.13 -4.29 -3.65
CA THR A 158 22.06 -2.95 -4.26
C THR A 158 20.63 -2.45 -4.40
N GLY A 159 20.45 -1.14 -4.32
CA GLY A 159 19.16 -0.48 -4.48
C GLY A 159 18.88 0.49 -3.35
N GLN A 160 18.37 1.67 -3.70
CA GLN A 160 18.02 2.71 -2.74
C GLN A 160 16.52 2.65 -2.42
N LEU A 161 16.17 2.91 -1.17
CA LEU A 161 14.77 3.12 -0.79
C LEU A 161 14.28 4.44 -1.41
N PRO A 162 13.03 4.52 -1.90
CA PRO A 162 12.51 5.78 -2.44
C PRO A 162 12.48 6.87 -1.36
N TYR A 163 13.05 8.04 -1.64
CA TYR A 163 13.14 9.20 -0.73
C TYR A 163 11.81 9.61 -0.09
N LYS A 164 10.66 9.37 -0.76
CA LYS A 164 9.31 9.59 -0.19
C LYS A 164 8.99 8.75 1.06
N ALA A 165 9.78 7.71 1.35
CA ALA A 165 9.71 6.96 2.60
C ALA A 165 10.60 7.57 3.70
N GLN A 166 11.59 8.40 3.35
CA GLN A 166 12.48 9.11 4.28
C GLN A 166 11.89 10.45 4.71
N GLU A 167 11.35 11.25 3.79
CA GLU A 167 10.80 12.59 4.10
C GLU A 167 9.47 12.56 4.88
N LYS A 168 8.77 11.42 4.92
CA LYS A 168 7.48 11.33 5.63
C LYS A 168 7.59 11.54 7.14
N GLU A 169 8.79 11.45 7.72
CA GLU A 169 9.05 11.70 9.14
C GLU A 169 9.20 13.20 9.48
N VAL A 170 9.55 14.06 8.52
CA VAL A 170 9.85 15.48 8.84
C VAL A 170 8.58 16.34 8.96
N ASP A 171 7.50 15.97 8.24
CA ASP A 171 6.19 16.62 8.35
C ASP A 171 5.18 15.76 9.13
N GLU A 172 5.57 15.33 10.33
CA GLU A 172 4.67 14.75 11.34
C GLU A 172 3.94 15.81 12.18
N GLY A 173 3.84 17.04 11.67
CA GLY A 173 2.76 17.94 12.05
C GLY A 173 1.42 17.31 11.61
N VAL A 174 0.85 16.48 12.49
CA VAL A 174 -0.48 15.87 12.46
C VAL A 174 -1.15 16.00 11.09
N LYS A 175 -0.79 15.12 10.15
CA LYS A 175 -1.55 14.95 8.91
C LYS A 175 -2.96 14.50 9.30
N SER A 176 -3.84 15.46 9.56
CA SER A 176 -5.26 15.25 9.81
C SER A 176 -5.82 14.41 8.67
N LEU A 177 -6.73 13.48 9.00
CA LEU A 177 -7.39 12.58 8.04
C LEU A 177 -8.03 13.31 6.85
N TYR A 178 -8.20 14.63 6.95
CA TYR A 178 -8.86 15.50 5.99
C TYR A 178 -7.93 16.48 5.26
N THR A 179 -6.63 16.46 5.56
CA THR A 179 -5.66 17.39 4.94
C THR A 179 -5.61 17.19 3.43
N GLY A 180 -5.87 18.25 2.66
CA GLY A 180 -5.89 18.21 1.19
C GLY A 180 -7.24 17.87 0.53
N ARG A 181 -8.33 17.69 1.30
CA ARG A 181 -9.68 17.56 0.72
C ARG A 181 -10.30 18.94 0.50
N LYS A 182 -10.74 19.24 -0.73
CA LYS A 182 -11.43 20.49 -1.09
C LYS A 182 -12.76 20.69 -0.34
N VAL A 183 -13.44 19.59 0.01
CA VAL A 183 -14.66 19.57 0.82
C VAL A 183 -14.48 18.52 1.91
N MET A 184 -14.52 18.95 3.17
CA MET A 184 -14.22 18.07 4.31
C MET A 184 -15.32 17.01 4.51
N PHE A 185 -16.59 17.40 4.35
CA PHE A 185 -17.74 16.51 4.46
C PHE A 185 -18.83 16.92 3.46
N LYS A 186 -19.31 15.95 2.68
CA LYS A 186 -20.40 16.17 1.71
C LYS A 186 -21.76 16.33 2.40
N GLY A 187 -21.90 15.90 3.66
CA GLY A 187 -23.18 15.80 4.36
C GLY A 187 -24.09 14.72 3.79
N HIS A 188 -25.09 14.30 4.58
CA HIS A 188 -26.11 13.37 4.10
C HIS A 188 -26.98 14.02 3.01
N LYS A 189 -27.61 13.22 2.14
CA LYS A 189 -28.46 13.77 1.05
C LYS A 189 -29.59 14.65 1.60
N ASP A 190 -30.15 14.28 2.74
CA ASP A 190 -31.23 15.04 3.38
C ASP A 190 -30.79 16.38 3.96
N GLU A 191 -29.57 16.46 4.50
CA GLU A 191 -29.00 17.71 5.02
C GLU A 191 -28.75 18.70 3.89
N ARG A 192 -28.19 18.20 2.77
CA ARG A 192 -27.95 19.02 1.58
C ARG A 192 -29.24 19.56 0.97
N ASN A 193 -30.29 18.76 0.98
CA ASN A 193 -31.58 19.14 0.40
C ASN A 193 -32.51 19.84 1.40
N ARG A 194 -32.07 20.07 2.64
CA ARG A 194 -32.91 20.63 3.72
C ARG A 194 -33.45 22.01 3.36
N THR A 195 -32.61 22.88 2.82
CA THR A 195 -32.99 24.25 2.42
C THR A 195 -34.03 24.24 1.30
N GLN A 196 -33.84 23.39 0.28
CA GLN A 196 -34.81 23.20 -0.80
C GLN A 196 -36.15 22.66 -0.26
N LYS A 197 -36.13 21.63 0.59
CA LYS A 197 -37.35 21.07 1.20
C LYS A 197 -38.11 22.11 2.03
N LEU A 198 -37.40 23.01 2.72
CA LEU A 198 -38.01 24.11 3.47
C LEU A 198 -38.64 25.15 2.54
N ALA A 199 -37.94 25.53 1.47
CA ALA A 199 -38.46 26.46 0.46
C ALA A 199 -39.72 25.90 -0.24
N ASP A 200 -39.69 24.62 -0.65
CA ASP A 200 -40.85 23.95 -1.26
C ASP A 200 -42.05 23.90 -0.30
N ARG A 201 -41.79 23.69 1.00
CA ARG A 201 -42.83 23.72 2.03
C ARG A 201 -43.43 25.11 2.16
N GLN A 202 -42.60 26.14 2.20
CA GLN A 202 -43.06 27.53 2.31
C GLN A 202 -43.89 27.93 1.09
N ALA A 203 -43.40 27.68 -0.12
CA ALA A 203 -44.14 27.98 -1.36
C ALA A 203 -45.52 27.29 -1.41
N ARG A 204 -45.63 26.06 -0.88
CA ARG A 204 -46.92 25.37 -0.75
C ARG A 204 -47.85 26.06 0.25
N LEU A 205 -47.33 26.51 1.39
CA LEU A 205 -48.13 27.24 2.38
C LEU A 205 -48.61 28.59 1.82
N ASP A 206 -47.74 29.33 1.16
CA ASP A 206 -48.07 30.63 0.55
C ASP A 206 -49.16 30.47 -0.52
N GLY A 207 -49.10 29.41 -1.33
CA GLY A 207 -50.13 29.08 -2.33
C GLY A 207 -51.38 28.38 -1.79
N MET A 208 -51.51 28.18 -0.47
CA MET A 208 -52.61 27.42 0.11
C MET A 208 -53.94 28.19 0.04
N GLU A 209 -53.93 29.48 0.35
CA GLU A 209 -55.15 30.31 0.35
C GLU A 209 -55.79 30.40 -1.04
N LYS A 210 -54.96 30.56 -2.07
CA LYS A 210 -55.42 30.54 -3.46
C LYS A 210 -56.09 29.21 -3.80
N ARG A 211 -55.45 28.08 -3.48
CA ARG A 211 -56.02 26.74 -3.71
C ARG A 211 -57.34 26.53 -2.98
N ILE A 212 -57.47 27.06 -1.75
CA ILE A 212 -58.72 27.02 -0.99
C ILE A 212 -59.79 27.86 -1.69
N ARG A 213 -59.47 29.07 -2.17
CA ARG A 213 -60.40 29.94 -2.90
C ARG A 213 -60.88 29.29 -4.19
N ASP A 214 -59.95 28.79 -5.01
CA ASP A 214 -60.25 28.13 -6.28
C ASP A 214 -61.14 26.89 -6.05
N TRP A 215 -60.86 26.11 -5.01
CA TRP A 215 -61.69 24.95 -4.63
C TRP A 215 -63.10 25.36 -4.18
N ARG A 216 -63.22 26.41 -3.35
CA ARG A 216 -64.53 26.94 -2.92
C ARG A 216 -65.33 27.49 -4.09
N GLN A 217 -64.67 28.20 -5.00
CA GLN A 217 -65.29 28.72 -6.21
C GLN A 217 -65.79 27.59 -7.11
N GLY A 218 -64.96 26.59 -7.39
CA GLY A 218 -65.37 25.42 -8.17
C GLY A 218 -66.57 24.67 -7.57
N ARG A 219 -66.63 24.53 -6.24
CA ARG A 219 -67.80 23.99 -5.54
C ARG A 219 -69.06 24.84 -5.68
N ASN A 220 -68.92 26.16 -5.63
CA ASN A 220 -70.04 27.09 -5.82
C ASN A 220 -70.55 27.06 -7.26
N ASP A 221 -69.65 27.06 -8.24
CA ASP A 221 -69.99 27.01 -9.66
C ASP A 221 -70.69 25.69 -10.01
N GLU A 222 -70.21 24.56 -9.46
CA GLU A 222 -70.87 23.26 -9.56
C GLU A 222 -72.27 23.29 -8.94
N LYS A 223 -72.44 23.92 -7.78
CA LYS A 223 -73.76 24.08 -7.14
C LYS A 223 -74.71 24.94 -7.98
N ILE A 224 -74.22 26.01 -8.60
CA ILE A 224 -75.02 26.87 -9.49
C ILE A 224 -75.42 26.11 -10.75
N ARG A 225 -74.49 25.37 -11.37
CA ARG A 225 -74.76 24.54 -12.54
C ARG A 225 -75.80 23.44 -12.25
N ASN A 226 -75.79 22.89 -11.04
CA ASN A 226 -76.73 21.86 -10.61
C ASN A 226 -78.06 22.42 -10.05
N ARG A 227 -78.27 23.74 -10.03
CA ARG A 227 -79.58 24.31 -9.68
C ARG A 227 -80.56 24.06 -10.83
N PRO A 228 -81.69 23.38 -10.60
CA PRO A 228 -82.69 23.18 -11.63
C PRO A 228 -83.23 24.55 -12.08
N SER A 229 -83.22 24.80 -13.39
CA SER A 229 -83.59 26.08 -13.99
C SER A 229 -85.10 26.28 -14.13
N LEU A 230 -85.92 25.35 -13.64
CA LEU A 230 -87.37 25.54 -13.61
C LEU A 230 -87.74 26.35 -12.36
N PRO A 231 -88.37 27.53 -12.50
CA PRO A 231 -89.09 28.13 -11.40
C PRO A 231 -90.29 27.23 -11.11
N PHE A 232 -90.52 26.92 -9.83
CA PHE A 232 -91.78 26.34 -9.41
C PHE A 232 -92.92 27.30 -9.75
#